data_AF-A0A150MUT9-F1
#
_entry.id   AF-A0A150MUT9-F1
#
_cell.length_a   1.000
_cell.length_b   1.000
_cell.length_c   1.000
_cell.angle_alpha   90.00
_cell.angle_beta   90.00
_cell.angle_gamma   90.00
#
_symmetry.space_group_name_H-M   'P 1'
#
loop_
_entity.id
_entity.type
_entity.pdbx_description
1 polymer ?
#
loop_
_entity_poly.entity_id
_entity_poly.type
_entity_poly.pdbx_seq_one_letter_code
_entity_poly.pdbx_strand_id
1 'polypeptide(L)'
;MRYATITFSSIRKRKRSMLLMALQLVVSFWMINHALITLDTLHYQEKQLFSVSNMDEYKTVKLTMPDGDDSQWFAERFQQLETYIKRLPEVEGYGSFNTTSIAPEDFARKQAYEQRNRQLYAGTRREEETESSSIIYFDYDIYRLFTKFRVSKGRTLEKADFQKENNDVIPVLVGYDYRDVFRIGDRFKAEAGAGESTMKVTYEVVGILEKGSRWLSGNDYLINRADNLDHFFVAPFFPEQREGRPISVAVRLHNTFLQLRSEKQLQAVSAALRKKGNELGISPVLRTVRQDVDAYQANTGKSYDYALAIGVFFLVVTLIGVISVTISAIRARKYELGVMMVTGASKRDISVMVIVELFFLVGISAVIGVIVNYWTEVNHDFFGDNIRLEAFTWSLYGKVAIIAIAIILLSALIPLWNIKNLELRELVEGRE
;
A
#
# COMPACT_ATOMS: atom_id res chain seq x y z
N MET A 1 -34.63 -18.20 17.65
CA MET A 1 -34.16 -19.59 17.41
C MET A 1 -35.08 -20.41 16.50
N ARG A 2 -36.42 -20.43 16.70
CA ARG A 2 -37.34 -21.24 15.86
C ARG A 2 -37.23 -21.01 14.34
N TYR A 3 -37.08 -19.77 13.88
CA TYR A 3 -36.98 -19.49 12.43
C TYR A 3 -35.65 -19.98 11.82
N ALA A 4 -34.54 -19.87 12.56
CA ALA A 4 -33.21 -20.27 12.06
C ALA A 4 -33.11 -21.79 11.80
N THR A 5 -33.71 -22.62 12.66
CA THR A 5 -33.73 -24.09 12.48
C THR A 5 -34.59 -24.52 11.30
N ILE A 6 -35.72 -23.84 11.06
CA ILE A 6 -36.57 -24.06 9.88
C ILE A 6 -35.85 -23.62 8.60
N THR A 7 -35.10 -22.52 8.64
CA THR A 7 -34.27 -22.07 7.52
C THR A 7 -33.17 -23.08 7.19
N PHE A 8 -32.50 -23.65 8.20
CA PHE A 8 -31.42 -24.61 7.96
C PHE A 8 -31.88 -25.91 7.26
N SER A 9 -33.07 -26.41 7.61
CA SER A 9 -33.66 -27.58 6.95
C SER A 9 -34.08 -27.28 5.51
N SER A 10 -34.58 -26.07 5.24
CA SER A 10 -34.86 -25.54 3.90
C SER A 10 -33.60 -25.50 3.02
N ILE A 11 -32.49 -24.97 3.54
CA ILE A 11 -31.21 -24.87 2.82
C ILE A 11 -30.68 -26.26 2.44
N ARG A 12 -30.76 -27.24 3.35
CA ARG A 12 -30.23 -28.60 3.11
C ARG A 12 -30.90 -29.32 1.94
N LYS A 13 -32.20 -29.10 1.71
CA LYS A 13 -32.94 -29.66 0.56
C LYS A 13 -32.50 -29.05 -0.78
N ARG A 14 -31.96 -27.83 -0.78
CA ARG A 14 -31.55 -27.06 -1.99
C ARG A 14 -30.06 -26.80 -2.08
N LYS A 15 -29.26 -27.62 -1.42
CA LYS A 15 -27.82 -27.40 -1.21
C LYS A 15 -27.03 -27.06 -2.49
N ARG A 16 -27.35 -27.64 -3.65
CA ARG A 16 -26.62 -27.37 -4.91
C ARG A 16 -26.85 -25.94 -5.43
N SER A 17 -28.10 -25.52 -5.54
CA SER A 17 -28.43 -24.16 -6.00
C SER A 17 -27.96 -23.10 -5.00
N MET A 18 -28.12 -23.37 -3.69
CA MET A 18 -27.62 -22.48 -2.64
C MET A 18 -26.10 -22.33 -2.68
N LEU A 19 -25.37 -23.42 -2.93
CA LEU A 19 -23.91 -23.40 -3.03
C LEU A 19 -23.42 -22.62 -4.26
N LEU A 20 -24.06 -22.80 -5.42
CA LEU A 20 -23.73 -22.03 -6.62
C LEU A 20 -23.99 -20.52 -6.43
N MET A 21 -25.10 -20.14 -5.80
CA MET A 21 -25.39 -18.74 -5.48
C MET A 21 -24.41 -18.16 -4.45
N ALA A 22 -24.08 -18.93 -3.41
CA ALA A 22 -23.08 -18.51 -2.43
C ALA A 22 -21.72 -18.29 -3.10
N LEU A 23 -21.30 -19.20 -3.98
CA LEU A 23 -20.06 -19.05 -4.75
C LEU A 23 -20.07 -17.79 -5.62
N GLN A 24 -21.17 -17.56 -6.34
CA GLN A 24 -21.33 -16.37 -7.17
C GLN A 24 -21.36 -15.07 -6.36
N LEU A 25 -22.01 -15.07 -5.19
CA LEU A 25 -21.96 -13.96 -4.24
C LEU A 25 -20.55 -13.71 -3.72
N VAL A 26 -19.81 -14.76 -3.37
CA VAL A 26 -18.41 -14.66 -2.93
C VAL A 26 -17.55 -14.03 -4.01
N VAL A 27 -17.70 -14.45 -5.27
CA VAL A 27 -16.97 -13.84 -6.41
C VAL A 27 -17.38 -12.37 -6.58
N SER A 28 -18.68 -12.06 -6.46
CA SER A 28 -19.18 -10.68 -6.59
C SER A 28 -18.61 -9.77 -5.49
N PHE A 29 -18.67 -10.21 -4.23
CA PHE A 29 -18.04 -9.50 -3.13
C PHE A 29 -16.53 -9.42 -3.30
N TRP A 30 -15.89 -10.49 -3.80
CA TRP A 30 -14.46 -10.47 -4.04
C TRP A 30 -14.06 -9.35 -5.00
N MET A 31 -14.76 -9.23 -6.14
CA MET A 31 -14.51 -8.18 -7.14
C MET A 31 -14.83 -6.77 -6.64
N ILE A 32 -15.98 -6.60 -5.98
CA ILE A 32 -16.39 -5.29 -5.45
C ILE A 32 -15.41 -4.82 -4.37
N ASN A 33 -15.02 -5.72 -3.46
CA ASN A 33 -14.03 -5.43 -2.43
C ASN A 33 -12.68 -5.06 -3.06
N HIS A 34 -12.25 -5.78 -4.11
CA HIS A 34 -11.03 -5.43 -4.84
C HIS A 34 -11.08 -4.00 -5.39
N ALA A 35 -12.21 -3.58 -5.98
CA ALA A 35 -12.39 -2.20 -6.44
C ALA A 35 -12.34 -1.19 -5.27
N LEU A 36 -13.04 -1.47 -4.17
CA LEU A 36 -13.04 -0.61 -2.97
C LEU A 36 -11.64 -0.49 -2.35
N ILE A 37 -10.91 -1.60 -2.25
CA ILE A 37 -9.53 -1.64 -1.76
C ILE A 37 -8.62 -0.80 -2.65
N THR A 38 -8.72 -0.93 -3.97
CA THR A 38 -7.96 -0.11 -4.92
C THR A 38 -8.23 1.37 -4.74
N LEU A 39 -9.50 1.77 -4.59
CA LEU A 39 -9.87 3.16 -4.35
C LEU A 39 -9.31 3.71 -3.04
N ASP A 40 -9.44 2.95 -1.94
CA ASP A 40 -8.93 3.38 -0.63
C ASP A 40 -7.39 3.44 -0.62
N THR A 41 -6.72 2.53 -1.33
CA THR A 41 -5.25 2.51 -1.47
C THR A 41 -4.75 3.76 -2.17
N LEU A 42 -5.42 4.20 -3.25
CA LEU A 42 -5.05 5.42 -3.99
C LEU A 42 -5.04 6.66 -3.11
N HIS A 43 -6.08 6.83 -2.29
CA HIS A 43 -6.18 7.96 -1.35
C HIS A 43 -5.15 7.86 -0.23
N TYR A 44 -4.85 6.64 0.24
CA TYR A 44 -3.85 6.40 1.26
C TYR A 44 -2.44 6.78 0.78
N GLN A 45 -2.05 6.41 -0.45
CA GLN A 45 -0.73 6.70 -1.00
C GLN A 45 -0.44 8.19 -1.09
N GLU A 46 -1.37 8.96 -1.66
CA GLU A 46 -1.26 10.42 -1.75
C GLU A 46 -1.14 11.05 -0.35
N LYS A 47 -2.02 10.64 0.58
CA LYS A 47 -1.99 11.14 1.96
C LYS A 47 -0.70 10.78 2.69
N GLN A 48 -0.20 9.56 2.51
CA GLN A 48 1.03 9.08 3.14
C GLN A 48 2.21 9.94 2.70
N LEU A 49 2.39 10.14 1.39
CA LEU A 49 3.50 10.88 0.79
C LEU A 49 3.70 12.24 1.46
N PHE A 50 2.64 13.03 1.58
CA PHE A 50 2.69 14.37 2.18
C PHE A 50 2.65 14.36 3.72
N SER A 51 2.21 13.26 4.34
CA SER A 51 2.27 13.12 5.79
C SER A 51 3.70 12.89 6.29
N VAL A 52 4.49 12.07 5.58
CA VAL A 52 5.85 11.68 5.99
C VAL A 52 6.96 12.58 5.43
N SER A 53 6.66 13.40 4.42
CA SER A 53 7.61 14.33 3.80
C SER A 53 7.08 15.77 3.75
N ASN A 54 7.99 16.72 3.58
CA ASN A 54 7.72 18.13 3.28
C ASN A 54 7.74 18.41 1.76
N MET A 55 7.63 17.36 0.92
CA MET A 55 7.54 17.54 -0.53
C MET A 55 6.32 18.37 -0.89
N ASP A 56 6.47 19.22 -1.91
CA ASP A 56 5.42 20.05 -2.46
C ASP A 56 4.95 19.44 -3.79
N GLU A 57 3.65 19.18 -3.91
CA GLU A 57 3.12 18.43 -5.06
C GLU A 57 3.39 19.12 -6.41
N TYR A 58 3.49 20.44 -6.45
CA TYR A 58 3.67 21.21 -7.67
C TYR A 58 5.10 21.66 -7.92
N LYS A 59 5.89 21.86 -6.85
CA LYS A 59 7.28 22.33 -6.95
C LYS A 59 8.32 21.23 -6.81
N THR A 60 8.00 20.11 -6.15
CA THR A 60 8.90 18.96 -6.09
C THR A 60 8.76 18.15 -7.37
N VAL A 61 9.88 17.90 -8.02
CA VAL A 61 9.96 17.30 -9.35
C VAL A 61 10.87 16.08 -9.30
N LYS A 62 10.37 14.94 -9.76
CA LYS A 62 11.17 13.74 -9.97
C LYS A 62 11.93 13.86 -11.29
N LEU A 63 13.22 13.57 -11.24
CA LEU A 63 14.06 13.41 -12.43
C LEU A 63 14.14 11.93 -12.76
N THR A 64 13.68 11.56 -13.95
CA THR A 64 13.83 10.21 -14.49
C THR A 64 14.69 10.22 -15.74
N MET A 65 15.29 9.08 -16.02
CA MET A 65 16.17 8.86 -17.16
C MET A 65 15.81 7.53 -17.81
N PRO A 66 14.93 7.52 -18.83
CA PRO A 66 14.49 6.28 -19.48
C PRO A 66 15.63 5.48 -20.12
N ASP A 67 16.72 6.18 -20.49
CA ASP A 67 17.96 5.66 -21.05
C ASP A 67 19.08 5.51 -20.01
N GLY A 68 18.75 5.54 -18.72
CA GLY A 68 19.71 5.31 -17.64
C GLY A 68 20.18 3.85 -17.59
N ASP A 69 21.49 3.66 -17.45
CA ASP A 69 22.12 2.35 -17.28
C ASP A 69 23.25 2.40 -16.24
N ASP A 70 23.87 1.25 -15.96
CA ASP A 70 24.99 1.10 -15.03
C ASP A 70 26.35 1.20 -15.73
N SER A 71 26.44 1.89 -16.87
CA SER A 71 27.70 2.10 -17.57
C SER A 71 28.49 3.30 -17.01
N GLN A 72 29.81 3.20 -17.08
CA GLN A 72 30.71 4.31 -16.76
C GLN A 72 30.44 5.52 -17.67
N TRP A 73 30.11 5.27 -18.94
CA TRP A 73 29.73 6.31 -19.88
C TRP A 73 28.57 7.12 -19.32
N PHE A 74 27.46 6.45 -18.96
CA PHE A 74 26.27 7.11 -18.45
C PHE A 74 26.55 7.89 -17.16
N ALA A 75 27.25 7.27 -16.20
CA ALA A 75 27.58 7.88 -14.91
C ALA A 75 28.29 9.24 -15.08
N GLU A 76 29.30 9.32 -15.96
CA GLU A 76 30.04 10.55 -16.24
C GLU A 76 29.16 11.66 -16.86
N ARG A 77 28.24 11.30 -17.76
CA ARG A 77 27.34 12.29 -18.41
C ARG A 77 26.27 12.74 -17.44
N PHE A 78 25.75 11.84 -16.63
CA PHE A 78 24.79 12.17 -15.58
C PHE A 78 25.40 13.14 -14.55
N GLN A 79 26.65 12.95 -14.15
CA GLN A 79 27.36 13.87 -13.25
C GLN A 79 27.52 15.28 -13.85
N GLN A 80 27.76 15.39 -15.16
CA GLN A 80 27.77 16.67 -15.86
C GLN A 80 26.39 17.35 -15.86
N LEU A 81 25.33 16.57 -16.07
CA LEU A 81 23.96 17.07 -15.98
C LEU A 81 23.61 17.54 -14.56
N GLU A 82 23.99 16.78 -13.54
CA GLU A 82 23.81 17.14 -12.13
C GLU A 82 24.50 18.47 -11.79
N THR A 83 25.75 18.64 -12.24
CA THR A 83 26.50 19.90 -12.05
C THR A 83 25.79 21.07 -12.73
N TYR A 84 25.20 20.84 -13.90
CA TYR A 84 24.40 21.85 -14.60
C TYR A 84 23.13 22.21 -13.81
N ILE A 85 22.38 21.20 -13.35
CA ILE A 85 21.14 21.38 -12.56
C ILE A 85 21.40 22.21 -11.31
N LYS A 86 22.45 21.88 -10.54
CA LYS A 86 22.82 22.58 -9.30
C LYS A 86 23.15 24.07 -9.50
N ARG A 87 23.43 24.51 -10.74
CA ARG A 87 23.73 25.91 -11.09
C ARG A 87 22.52 26.69 -11.60
N LEU A 88 21.38 26.03 -11.84
CA LEU A 88 20.17 26.71 -12.32
C LEU A 88 19.56 27.55 -11.19
N PRO A 89 19.33 28.87 -11.39
CA PRO A 89 18.75 29.74 -10.36
C PRO A 89 17.32 29.37 -9.98
N GLU A 90 16.59 28.69 -10.87
CA GLU A 90 15.23 28.18 -10.68
C GLU A 90 15.16 27.00 -9.70
N VAL A 91 16.28 26.29 -9.49
CA VAL A 91 16.36 25.12 -8.63
C VAL A 91 16.79 25.55 -7.23
N GLU A 92 15.92 25.29 -6.24
CA GLU A 92 16.19 25.56 -4.83
C GLU A 92 17.05 24.46 -4.19
N GLY A 93 16.86 23.22 -4.63
CA GLY A 93 17.61 22.07 -4.15
C GLY A 93 17.55 20.91 -5.13
N TYR A 94 18.61 20.10 -5.11
CA TYR A 94 18.72 18.89 -5.93
C TYR A 94 19.32 17.78 -5.09
N GLY A 95 18.82 16.57 -5.28
CA GLY A 95 19.55 15.40 -4.85
C GLY A 95 18.73 14.14 -4.89
N SER A 96 19.22 13.15 -4.18
CA SER A 96 18.60 11.85 -4.14
C SER A 96 18.65 11.25 -2.73
N PHE A 97 17.96 10.14 -2.55
CA PHE A 97 18.18 9.24 -1.42
C PHE A 97 18.31 7.80 -1.92
N ASN A 98 18.93 6.93 -1.13
CA ASN A 98 18.98 5.51 -1.44
C ASN A 98 18.90 4.68 -0.15
N THR A 99 18.15 3.58 -0.20
CA THR A 99 18.02 2.63 0.89
C THR A 99 18.83 1.37 0.56
N THR A 100 19.67 0.94 1.50
CA THR A 100 20.48 -0.29 1.40
C THR A 100 20.61 -0.93 2.78
N SER A 101 21.50 -1.90 2.93
CA SER A 101 21.85 -2.52 4.21
C SER A 101 23.15 -1.98 4.80
N ILE A 102 23.27 -2.10 6.11
CA ILE A 102 24.49 -1.86 6.87
C ILE A 102 24.67 -2.98 7.89
N ALA A 103 25.90 -3.45 8.06
CA ALA A 103 26.28 -4.40 9.10
C ALA A 103 27.31 -3.72 10.04
N PRO A 104 26.87 -3.12 11.15
CA PRO A 104 27.76 -2.52 12.14
C PRO A 104 28.70 -3.56 12.77
N GLU A 105 29.99 -3.26 12.75
CA GLU A 105 31.09 -4.06 13.30
C GLU A 105 31.87 -3.27 14.36
N ASP A 106 32.70 -3.99 15.12
CA ASP A 106 33.71 -3.39 16.01
C ASP A 106 33.15 -2.41 17.06
N PHE A 107 31.96 -2.69 17.63
CA PHE A 107 31.38 -1.88 18.72
C PHE A 107 30.96 -2.72 19.92
N ALA A 108 31.03 -2.11 21.11
CA ALA A 108 30.93 -2.79 22.39
C ALA A 108 29.62 -3.58 22.63
N ARG A 109 28.55 -3.24 21.91
CA ARG A 109 27.20 -3.79 22.12
C ARG A 109 26.66 -4.57 20.92
N LYS A 110 27.55 -5.12 20.10
CA LYS A 110 27.17 -5.93 18.92
C LYS A 110 26.17 -7.04 19.25
N GLN A 111 26.38 -7.79 20.34
CA GLN A 111 25.45 -8.84 20.75
C GLN A 111 24.05 -8.31 21.11
N ALA A 112 23.96 -7.13 21.74
CA ALA A 112 22.68 -6.51 22.07
C ALA A 112 21.95 -6.02 20.81
N TYR A 113 22.69 -5.54 19.81
CA TYR A 113 22.17 -5.17 18.49
C TYR A 113 21.60 -6.39 17.75
N GLU A 114 22.36 -7.49 17.64
CA GLU A 114 21.90 -8.72 17.00
C GLU A 114 20.68 -9.33 17.72
N GLN A 115 20.68 -9.30 19.05
CA GLN A 115 19.52 -9.73 19.85
C GLN A 115 18.30 -8.84 19.58
N ARG A 116 18.51 -7.53 19.44
CA ARG A 116 17.43 -6.60 19.09
C ARG A 116 16.88 -6.88 17.69
N ASN A 117 17.75 -7.10 16.70
CA ASN A 117 17.36 -7.47 15.34
C ASN A 117 16.60 -8.78 15.31
N ARG A 118 17.02 -9.79 16.07
CA ARG A 118 16.30 -11.07 16.20
C ARG A 118 14.87 -10.88 16.70
N GLN A 119 14.65 -9.96 17.64
CA GLN A 119 13.31 -9.62 18.12
C GLN A 119 12.48 -8.88 17.06
N LEU A 120 13.10 -7.93 16.36
CA LEU A 120 12.43 -7.11 15.36
C LEU A 120 12.07 -7.91 14.09
N TYR A 121 12.91 -8.87 13.71
CA TYR A 121 12.77 -9.64 12.47
C TYR A 121 12.09 -11.00 12.66
N ALA A 122 11.73 -11.38 13.88
CA ALA A 122 11.04 -12.63 14.18
C ALA A 122 9.77 -12.78 13.31
N GLY A 123 9.65 -13.90 12.59
CA GLY A 123 8.52 -14.17 11.69
C GLY A 123 8.49 -13.34 10.40
N THR A 124 9.57 -12.62 10.09
CA THR A 124 9.77 -11.91 8.82
C THR A 124 10.78 -12.65 7.93
N ARG A 125 10.89 -12.28 6.65
CA ARG A 125 11.92 -12.85 5.75
C ARG A 125 13.35 -12.53 6.17
N ARG A 126 13.55 -11.53 7.04
CA ARG A 126 14.85 -11.10 7.56
C ARG A 126 15.21 -11.78 8.89
N GLU A 127 14.47 -12.80 9.31
CA GLU A 127 14.67 -13.48 10.60
C GLU A 127 16.11 -13.99 10.79
N GLU A 128 16.77 -14.39 9.69
CA GLU A 128 18.17 -14.85 9.70
C GLU A 128 19.20 -13.70 9.58
N GLU A 129 18.79 -12.49 9.17
CA GLU A 129 19.68 -11.35 8.88
C GLU A 129 20.01 -10.50 10.13
N THR A 130 20.32 -11.15 11.25
CA THR A 130 20.47 -10.45 12.55
C THR A 130 21.65 -9.48 12.61
N GLU A 131 22.66 -9.65 11.75
CA GLU A 131 23.85 -8.79 11.69
C GLU A 131 23.64 -7.52 10.85
N SER A 132 22.58 -7.47 10.04
CA SER A 132 22.33 -6.35 9.14
C SER A 132 21.09 -5.55 9.55
N SER A 133 21.07 -4.28 9.18
CA SER A 133 19.91 -3.41 9.28
C SER A 133 19.83 -2.51 8.08
N SER A 134 18.69 -1.87 7.88
CA SER A 134 18.53 -0.95 6.76
C SER A 134 19.20 0.40 7.07
N ILE A 135 19.80 1.02 6.06
CA ILE A 135 20.33 2.39 6.12
C ILE A 135 19.80 3.21 4.95
N ILE A 136 19.49 4.47 5.19
CA ILE A 136 19.13 5.43 4.14
C ILE A 136 20.20 6.51 4.04
N TYR A 137 20.71 6.68 2.83
CA TYR A 137 21.62 7.76 2.48
C TYR A 137 20.88 8.91 1.82
N PHE A 138 21.28 10.14 2.13
CA PHE A 138 20.66 11.35 1.61
C PHE A 138 21.66 12.32 0.99
N ASP A 139 21.21 13.04 -0.02
CA ASP A 139 21.76 14.34 -0.36
C ASP A 139 21.27 15.42 0.61
N TYR A 140 22.12 16.43 0.83
CA TYR A 140 21.83 17.52 1.77
C TYR A 140 20.51 18.23 1.47
N ASP A 141 20.23 18.56 0.21
CA ASP A 141 19.01 19.30 -0.14
C ASP A 141 17.76 18.46 0.07
N ILE A 142 17.81 17.16 -0.22
CA ILE A 142 16.70 16.24 0.04
C ILE A 142 16.46 16.11 1.54
N TYR A 143 17.54 15.91 2.30
CA TYR A 143 17.47 15.82 3.75
C TYR A 143 16.84 17.09 4.36
N ARG A 144 17.35 18.27 4.03
CA ARG A 144 16.88 19.53 4.64
C ARG A 144 15.50 19.97 4.18
N LEU A 145 15.15 19.74 2.90
CA LEU A 145 13.92 20.27 2.32
C LEU A 145 12.75 19.31 2.53
N PHE A 146 12.98 18.00 2.44
CA PHE A 146 11.88 17.03 2.34
C PHE A 146 11.68 16.21 3.61
N THR A 147 12.70 16.04 4.46
CA THR A 147 12.52 15.23 5.67
C THR A 147 11.77 15.99 6.77
N LYS A 148 11.04 15.23 7.58
CA LYS A 148 10.40 15.70 8.83
C LYS A 148 11.08 15.14 10.07
N PHE A 149 12.33 14.69 9.93
CA PHE A 149 13.01 13.94 10.97
C PHE A 149 13.26 14.80 12.21
N ARG A 150 13.05 14.19 13.36
CA ARG A 150 13.34 14.75 14.66
C ARG A 150 14.19 13.77 15.44
N VAL A 151 15.03 14.30 16.32
CA VAL A 151 15.89 13.50 17.18
C VAL A 151 15.40 13.59 18.61
N SER A 152 15.28 12.43 19.25
CA SER A 152 14.98 12.33 20.69
C SER A 152 16.22 12.59 21.56
N LYS A 153 17.42 12.36 21.01
CA LYS A 153 18.71 12.58 21.69
C LYS A 153 19.80 12.90 20.68
N GLY A 154 20.77 13.73 21.07
CA GLY A 154 21.89 14.13 20.22
C GLY A 154 21.51 15.31 19.30
N ARG A 155 22.04 15.31 18.08
CA ARG A 155 21.79 16.34 17.05
C ARG A 155 21.31 15.72 15.74
N THR A 156 20.71 16.54 14.88
CA THR A 156 20.43 16.20 13.48
C THR A 156 21.69 16.31 12.62
N LEU A 157 21.60 15.89 11.34
CA LEU A 157 22.68 16.10 10.37
C LEU A 157 22.70 17.55 9.90
N GLU A 158 23.88 18.12 9.76
CA GLU A 158 24.13 19.50 9.35
C GLU A 158 24.84 19.55 8.00
N LYS A 159 24.87 20.72 7.34
CA LYS A 159 25.48 20.85 6.00
C LYS A 159 26.91 20.31 5.90
N ALA A 160 27.72 20.51 6.95
CA ALA A 160 29.10 20.05 6.99
C ALA A 160 29.23 18.51 7.01
N ASP A 161 28.21 17.81 7.50
CA ASP A 161 28.19 16.34 7.54
C ASP A 161 28.08 15.72 6.13
N PHE A 162 27.52 16.46 5.16
CA PHE A 162 27.37 16.03 3.76
C PHE A 162 28.59 16.40 2.89
N GLN A 163 29.66 16.90 3.49
CA GLN A 163 30.94 17.18 2.82
C GLN A 163 32.04 16.19 3.26
N LYS A 164 31.64 15.07 3.86
CA LYS A 164 32.54 14.04 4.37
C LYS A 164 33.02 13.15 3.23
N GLU A 165 34.32 12.85 3.24
CA GLU A 165 34.99 11.99 2.28
C GLU A 165 35.09 10.54 2.82
N ASN A 166 35.49 9.60 1.97
CA ASN A 166 35.57 8.17 2.28
C ASN A 166 36.42 7.83 3.53
N ASN A 167 37.43 8.65 3.83
CA ASN A 167 38.34 8.45 4.96
C ASN A 167 37.92 9.20 6.23
N ASP A 168 36.87 10.00 6.14
CA ASP A 168 36.33 10.70 7.29
C ASP A 168 35.44 9.79 8.15
N VAL A 169 35.15 10.25 9.36
CA VAL A 169 34.11 9.65 10.21
C VAL A 169 32.75 10.14 9.74
N ILE A 170 31.92 9.22 9.27
CA ILE A 170 30.58 9.52 8.72
C ILE A 170 29.56 9.61 9.86
N PRO A 171 28.88 10.74 10.05
CA PRO A 171 27.86 10.88 11.09
C PRO A 171 26.60 10.10 10.72
N VAL A 172 26.01 9.40 11.68
CA VAL A 172 24.81 8.59 11.48
C VAL A 172 23.77 8.88 12.57
N LEU A 173 22.51 8.92 12.16
CA LEU A 173 21.36 8.88 13.06
C LEU A 173 20.87 7.44 13.17
N VAL A 174 20.57 6.99 14.38
CA VAL A 174 20.05 5.65 14.63
C VAL A 174 18.56 5.69 14.94
N GLY A 175 17.83 4.69 14.45
CA GLY A 175 16.42 4.50 14.74
C GLY A 175 16.13 4.31 16.24
N TYR A 176 14.91 4.64 16.64
CA TYR A 176 14.49 4.63 18.04
C TYR A 176 14.57 3.25 18.71
N ASP A 177 14.44 2.15 17.96
CA ASP A 177 14.57 0.78 18.48
C ASP A 177 16.00 0.43 18.91
N TYR A 178 16.99 1.18 18.43
CA TYR A 178 18.39 1.01 18.81
C TYR A 178 18.87 1.98 19.90
N ARG A 179 17.97 2.77 20.51
CA ARG A 179 18.32 3.77 21.54
C ARG A 179 19.02 3.20 22.79
N ASP A 180 18.75 1.93 23.11
CA ASP A 180 19.33 1.22 24.26
C ASP A 180 20.63 0.48 23.85
N VAL A 181 20.86 0.33 22.54
CA VAL A 181 22.04 -0.30 21.93
C VAL A 181 23.13 0.74 21.73
N PHE A 182 22.87 1.80 20.97
CA PHE A 182 23.84 2.84 20.65
C PHE A 182 23.70 4.07 21.54
N ARG A 183 24.84 4.69 21.88
CA ARG A 183 24.94 5.98 22.56
C ARG A 183 25.50 7.03 21.60
N ILE A 184 25.20 8.29 21.89
CA ILE A 184 25.79 9.42 21.16
C ILE A 184 27.32 9.39 21.35
N GLY A 185 28.05 9.50 20.24
CA GLY A 185 29.51 9.41 20.18
C GLY A 185 30.04 7.98 20.00
N ASP A 186 29.18 6.95 20.05
CA ASP A 186 29.62 5.59 19.72
C ASP A 186 30.09 5.54 18.26
N ARG A 187 31.21 4.85 18.04
CA ARG A 187 31.76 4.60 16.72
C ARG A 187 31.74 3.12 16.39
N PHE A 188 31.49 2.82 15.14
CA PHE A 188 31.51 1.47 14.61
C PHE A 188 32.03 1.49 13.17
N LYS A 189 32.47 0.34 12.68
CA LYS A 189 32.85 0.19 11.27
C LYS A 189 31.76 -0.56 10.52
N ALA A 190 31.62 -0.30 9.23
CA ALA A 190 30.79 -1.11 8.36
C ALA A 190 31.37 -1.10 6.95
N GLU A 191 31.03 -2.13 6.17
CA GLU A 191 31.37 -2.16 4.75
C GLU A 191 30.51 -1.16 3.98
N ALA A 192 31.16 -0.43 3.06
CA ALA A 192 30.54 0.44 2.08
C ALA A 192 30.94 0.02 0.67
N GLY A 193 30.05 0.26 -0.30
CA GLY A 193 30.16 -0.24 -1.67
C GLY A 193 29.43 -1.56 -1.88
N ALA A 194 29.55 -2.13 -3.09
CA ALA A 194 28.91 -3.39 -3.48
C ALA A 194 29.82 -4.21 -4.40
N GLY A 195 29.74 -5.54 -4.35
CA GLY A 195 30.53 -6.44 -5.20
C GLY A 195 31.96 -6.71 -4.67
N GLU A 196 32.92 -6.95 -5.56
CA GLU A 196 34.28 -7.44 -5.22
C GLU A 196 35.22 -6.42 -4.56
N SER A 197 34.79 -5.17 -4.34
CA SER A 197 35.64 -4.18 -3.66
C SER A 197 34.79 -3.33 -2.72
N THR A 198 34.66 -3.80 -1.49
CA THR A 198 34.10 -3.01 -0.39
C THR A 198 35.22 -2.28 0.34
N MET A 199 34.86 -1.20 1.02
CA MET A 199 35.77 -0.51 1.93
C MET A 199 35.18 -0.40 3.32
N LYS A 200 36.03 -0.48 4.35
CA LYS A 200 35.60 -0.26 5.73
C LYS A 200 35.53 1.23 6.02
N VAL A 201 34.32 1.71 6.30
CA VAL A 201 34.04 3.10 6.66
C VAL A 201 33.73 3.19 8.15
N THR A 202 34.18 4.26 8.80
CA THR A 202 33.90 4.50 10.22
C THR A 202 32.70 5.42 10.35
N TYR A 203 31.70 4.99 11.11
CA TYR A 203 30.50 5.78 11.42
C TYR A 203 30.53 6.26 12.88
N GLU A 204 29.93 7.41 13.15
CA GLU A 204 29.73 7.94 14.50
C GLU A 204 28.26 8.28 14.74
N VAL A 205 27.69 7.75 15.81
CA VAL A 205 26.30 7.99 16.19
C VAL A 205 26.16 9.42 16.74
N VAL A 206 25.55 10.31 15.97
CA VAL A 206 25.37 11.73 16.37
C VAL A 206 23.98 12.04 16.89
N GLY A 207 23.00 11.17 16.61
CA GLY A 207 21.61 11.36 17.03
C GLY A 207 20.80 10.07 17.05
N ILE A 208 19.73 10.07 17.84
CA ILE A 208 18.72 9.01 17.88
C ILE A 208 17.40 9.60 17.42
N LEU A 209 16.77 9.02 16.40
CA LEU A 209 15.49 9.48 15.87
C LEU A 209 14.37 9.39 16.90
N GLU A 210 13.34 10.22 16.76
CA GLU A 210 12.09 10.06 17.51
C GLU A 210 11.34 8.80 17.05
N LYS A 211 10.60 8.19 17.97
CA LYS A 211 9.78 7.01 17.69
C LYS A 211 8.71 7.31 16.64
N GLY A 212 8.53 6.39 15.69
CA GLY A 212 7.56 6.51 14.61
C GLY A 212 8.02 7.43 13.48
N SER A 213 9.32 7.71 13.40
CA SER A 213 9.89 8.40 12.24
C SER A 213 9.68 7.55 10.98
N ARG A 214 9.21 8.17 9.89
CA ARG A 214 8.96 7.46 8.61
C ARG A 214 9.54 8.21 7.43
N TRP A 215 9.87 7.49 6.38
CA TRP A 215 10.36 8.05 5.13
C TRP A 215 9.80 7.32 3.91
N LEU A 216 9.97 7.92 2.74
CA LEU A 216 9.58 7.35 1.46
C LEU A 216 10.34 6.05 1.21
N SER A 217 9.67 5.05 0.63
CA SER A 217 10.32 3.80 0.28
C SER A 217 11.35 4.02 -0.83
N GLY A 218 12.51 3.36 -0.70
CA GLY A 218 13.55 3.37 -1.73
C GLY A 218 13.16 2.63 -3.02
N ASN A 219 12.16 1.75 -2.99
CA ASN A 219 11.71 1.02 -4.19
C ASN A 219 10.81 1.88 -5.08
N ASP A 220 9.73 2.41 -4.49
CA ASP A 220 8.83 3.35 -5.15
C ASP A 220 8.21 4.30 -4.11
N TYR A 221 8.53 5.59 -4.23
CA TYR A 221 8.12 6.61 -3.28
C TYR A 221 6.60 6.87 -3.22
N LEU A 222 5.86 6.47 -4.26
CA LEU A 222 4.41 6.68 -4.38
C LEU A 222 3.63 5.39 -4.10
N ILE A 223 4.11 4.27 -4.64
CA ILE A 223 3.37 3.01 -4.61
C ILE A 223 3.56 2.30 -3.27
N ASN A 224 4.78 2.25 -2.76
CA ASN A 224 5.09 1.47 -1.57
C ASN A 224 4.75 2.21 -0.28
N ARG A 225 4.58 1.43 0.79
CA ARG A 225 4.39 1.97 2.13
C ARG A 225 5.64 2.75 2.56
N ALA A 226 5.44 3.81 3.33
CA ALA A 226 6.53 4.56 3.93
C ALA A 226 7.28 3.70 4.95
N ASP A 227 8.60 3.61 4.78
CA ASP A 227 9.52 2.86 5.62
C ASP A 227 9.45 3.38 7.06
N ASN A 228 9.38 2.46 8.03
CA ASN A 228 9.48 2.81 9.44
C ASN A 228 10.96 2.87 9.84
N LEU A 229 11.43 4.07 10.18
CA LEU A 229 12.83 4.32 10.50
C LEU A 229 13.22 3.94 11.93
N ASP A 230 12.30 3.41 12.74
CA ASP A 230 12.59 3.00 14.12
C ASP A 230 13.73 1.97 14.20
N HIS A 231 13.94 1.16 13.17
CA HIS A 231 15.02 0.16 13.08
C HIS A 231 15.95 0.39 11.87
N PHE A 232 16.10 1.65 11.45
CA PHE A 232 16.99 2.05 10.36
C PHE A 232 18.16 2.89 10.88
N PHE A 233 19.17 3.03 10.04
CA PHE A 233 20.20 4.06 10.14
C PHE A 233 19.93 5.15 9.09
N VAL A 234 20.32 6.39 9.37
CA VAL A 234 20.22 7.50 8.43
C VAL A 234 21.55 8.24 8.37
N ALA A 235 22.13 8.37 7.18
CA ALA A 235 23.45 8.94 6.97
C ALA A 235 23.46 9.90 5.76
N PRO A 236 24.43 10.84 5.68
CA PRO A 236 24.68 11.57 4.45
C PRO A 236 25.34 10.65 3.42
N PHE A 237 25.08 10.90 2.14
CA PHE A 237 25.93 10.35 1.08
C PHE A 237 27.38 10.82 1.26
N PHE A 238 28.31 9.93 0.92
CA PHE A 238 29.74 10.18 0.77
C PHE A 238 30.22 9.53 -0.54
N PRO A 239 31.41 9.85 -1.07
CA PRO A 239 31.78 9.53 -2.44
C PRO A 239 31.57 8.07 -2.85
N GLU A 240 32.04 7.11 -2.05
CA GLU A 240 31.88 5.66 -2.36
C GLU A 240 30.40 5.25 -2.49
N GLN A 241 29.56 5.63 -1.53
CA GLN A 241 28.13 5.27 -1.54
C GLN A 241 27.34 6.03 -2.62
N ARG A 242 27.79 7.23 -2.97
CA ARG A 242 27.08 8.09 -3.92
C ARG A 242 27.37 7.72 -5.36
N GLU A 243 28.66 7.64 -5.68
CA GLU A 243 29.19 7.69 -7.05
C GLU A 243 30.45 6.81 -7.21
N GLY A 244 30.81 6.02 -6.19
CA GLY A 244 31.99 5.14 -6.26
C GLY A 244 31.92 4.11 -7.40
N ARG A 245 30.71 3.79 -7.85
CA ARG A 245 30.45 2.87 -8.96
C ARG A 245 29.33 3.37 -9.86
N PRO A 246 29.35 3.05 -11.17
CA PRO A 246 28.24 3.34 -12.08
C PRO A 246 26.88 2.81 -11.60
N ILE A 247 26.84 1.62 -11.01
CA ILE A 247 25.61 1.05 -10.45
C ILE A 247 25.05 1.89 -9.30
N SER A 248 25.90 2.53 -8.49
CA SER A 248 25.45 3.43 -7.42
C SER A 248 24.72 4.65 -8.00
N VAL A 249 25.19 5.16 -9.13
CA VAL A 249 24.51 6.24 -9.88
C VAL A 249 23.19 5.74 -10.43
N ALA A 250 23.16 4.56 -11.06
CA ALA A 250 21.94 3.98 -11.62
C ALA A 250 20.84 3.76 -10.56
N VAL A 251 21.19 3.19 -9.39
CA VAL A 251 20.24 2.97 -8.30
C VAL A 251 19.70 4.29 -7.75
N ARG A 252 20.57 5.30 -7.59
CA ARG A 252 20.20 6.64 -7.11
C ARG A 252 19.17 7.34 -8.01
N LEU A 253 19.18 7.09 -9.32
CA LEU A 253 18.23 7.70 -10.25
C LEU A 253 16.77 7.43 -9.89
N HIS A 254 16.47 6.25 -9.32
CA HIS A 254 15.09 5.90 -8.95
C HIS A 254 14.46 6.89 -7.97
N ASN A 255 15.29 7.55 -7.16
CA ASN A 255 14.91 8.47 -6.09
C ASN A 255 15.63 9.81 -6.20
N THR A 256 15.76 10.35 -7.42
CA THR A 256 16.35 11.68 -7.66
C THR A 256 15.28 12.75 -7.88
N PHE A 257 15.40 13.85 -7.15
CA PHE A 257 14.42 14.93 -7.10
C PHE A 257 15.05 16.31 -7.17
N LEU A 258 14.25 17.27 -7.63
CA LEU A 258 14.52 18.70 -7.62
C LEU A 258 13.41 19.40 -6.85
N GLN A 259 13.77 20.44 -6.11
CA GLN A 259 12.84 21.42 -5.59
C GLN A 259 12.93 22.68 -6.46
N LEU A 260 11.85 23.02 -7.15
CA LEU A 260 11.75 24.28 -7.88
C LEU A 260 11.39 25.41 -6.91
N ARG A 261 11.88 26.63 -7.19
CA ARG A 261 11.45 27.83 -6.45
C ARG A 261 9.99 28.19 -6.74
N SER A 262 9.51 27.89 -7.95
CA SER A 262 8.12 28.07 -8.37
C SER A 262 7.71 27.01 -9.38
N GLU A 263 6.47 26.53 -9.29
CA GLU A 263 5.87 25.60 -10.27
C GLU A 263 5.93 26.13 -11.71
N LYS A 264 5.90 27.45 -11.89
CA LYS A 264 5.93 28.12 -13.21
C LYS A 264 7.24 27.89 -13.96
N GLN A 265 8.30 27.53 -13.24
CA GLN A 265 9.63 27.30 -13.81
C GLN A 265 9.77 25.90 -14.41
N LEU A 266 8.84 24.97 -14.16
CA LEU A 266 8.92 23.58 -14.63
C LEU A 266 9.20 23.50 -16.13
N GLN A 267 8.46 24.25 -16.96
CA GLN A 267 8.63 24.20 -18.41
C GLN A 267 10.00 24.71 -18.87
N ALA A 268 10.49 25.79 -18.26
CA ALA A 268 11.80 26.36 -18.57
C ALA A 268 12.93 25.41 -18.17
N VAL A 269 12.87 24.85 -16.95
CA VAL A 269 13.86 23.89 -16.44
C VAL A 269 13.83 22.60 -17.26
N SER A 270 12.65 22.05 -17.56
CA SER A 270 12.51 20.88 -18.45
C SER A 270 13.12 21.11 -19.83
N ALA A 271 12.91 22.28 -20.44
CA ALA A 271 13.51 22.60 -21.73
C ALA A 271 15.04 22.73 -21.66
N ALA A 272 15.56 23.35 -20.59
CA ALA A 272 16.99 23.47 -20.34
C ALA A 272 17.65 22.10 -20.14
N LEU A 273 17.04 21.23 -19.33
CA LEU A 273 17.52 19.86 -19.08
C LEU A 273 17.45 19.02 -20.34
N ARG A 274 16.37 19.10 -21.13
CA ARG A 274 16.27 18.38 -22.41
C ARG A 274 17.35 18.82 -23.39
N LYS A 275 17.62 20.13 -23.50
CA LYS A 275 18.71 20.65 -24.32
C LYS A 275 20.05 20.11 -23.84
N LYS A 276 20.32 20.19 -22.54
CA LYS A 276 21.58 19.71 -21.97
C LYS A 276 21.75 18.20 -22.09
N GLY A 277 20.66 17.45 -21.93
CA GLY A 277 20.60 16.02 -22.15
C GLY A 277 20.98 15.66 -23.59
N ASN A 278 20.37 16.31 -24.57
CA ASN A 278 20.70 16.10 -25.99
C ASN A 278 22.18 16.36 -26.30
N GLU A 279 22.79 17.40 -25.69
CA GLU A 279 24.23 17.68 -25.82
C GLU A 279 25.11 16.56 -25.25
N LEU A 280 24.62 15.90 -24.19
CA LEU A 280 25.32 14.83 -23.48
C LEU A 280 24.97 13.42 -24.03
N GLY A 281 23.95 13.32 -24.89
CA GLY A 281 23.43 12.04 -25.40
C GLY A 281 22.53 11.29 -24.41
N ILE A 282 21.96 11.97 -23.41
CA ILE A 282 21.04 11.39 -22.40
C ILE A 282 19.68 12.09 -22.40
N SER A 283 18.63 11.45 -21.90
CA SER A 283 17.24 11.89 -22.08
C SER A 283 16.53 12.20 -20.75
N PRO A 284 16.89 13.29 -20.04
CA PRO A 284 16.28 13.63 -18.76
C PRO A 284 14.82 14.01 -18.93
N VAL A 285 13.97 13.43 -18.07
CA VAL A 285 12.54 13.72 -18.01
C VAL A 285 12.19 14.22 -16.61
N LEU A 286 11.46 15.33 -16.56
CA LEU A 286 10.98 15.92 -15.32
C LEU A 286 9.48 15.76 -15.20
N ARG A 287 9.03 15.31 -14.03
CA ARG A 287 7.61 15.24 -13.68
C ARG A 287 7.41 15.77 -12.27
N THR A 288 6.41 16.61 -12.05
CA THR A 288 6.06 17.00 -10.68
C THR A 288 5.50 15.80 -9.92
N VAL A 289 5.61 15.84 -8.60
CA VAL A 289 4.95 14.83 -7.74
C VAL A 289 3.44 14.78 -8.05
N ARG A 290 2.78 15.92 -8.27
CA ARG A 290 1.37 15.97 -8.70
C ARG A 290 1.14 15.22 -10.01
N GLN A 291 2.00 15.40 -11.01
CA GLN A 291 1.88 14.70 -12.29
C GLN A 291 2.10 13.19 -12.16
N ASP A 292 2.92 12.75 -11.22
CA ASP A 292 3.09 11.32 -10.90
C ASP A 292 1.86 10.76 -10.19
N VAL A 293 1.33 11.48 -9.19
CA VAL A 293 0.07 11.13 -8.50
C VAL A 293 -1.09 11.04 -9.50
N ASP A 294 -1.27 12.06 -10.34
CA ASP A 294 -2.35 12.10 -11.34
C ASP A 294 -2.24 10.96 -12.36
N ALA A 295 -1.02 10.67 -12.83
CA ALA A 295 -0.83 9.58 -13.77
C ALA A 295 -1.05 8.21 -13.12
N TYR A 296 -0.63 8.04 -11.88
CA TYR A 296 -0.90 6.84 -11.11
C TYR A 296 -2.40 6.65 -10.87
N GLN A 297 -3.11 7.72 -10.49
CA GLN A 297 -4.56 7.72 -10.32
C GLN A 297 -5.30 7.46 -11.64
N ALA A 298 -4.85 8.01 -12.76
CA ALA A 298 -5.46 7.77 -14.06
C ALA A 298 -5.25 6.32 -14.55
N ASN A 299 -4.05 5.76 -14.35
CA ASN A 299 -3.74 4.39 -14.75
C ASN A 299 -4.44 3.35 -13.86
N THR A 300 -4.43 3.58 -12.55
CA THR A 300 -5.07 2.69 -11.57
C THR A 300 -6.59 2.87 -11.55
N GLY A 301 -7.08 4.08 -11.81
CA GLY A 301 -8.51 4.39 -11.95
C GLY A 301 -9.19 3.61 -13.06
N LYS A 302 -8.50 3.36 -14.19
CA LYS A 302 -9.02 2.46 -15.23
C LYS A 302 -9.20 1.03 -14.73
N SER A 303 -8.24 0.51 -13.96
CA SER A 303 -8.34 -0.83 -13.36
C SER A 303 -9.52 -0.90 -12.38
N TYR A 304 -9.72 0.16 -11.59
CA TYR A 304 -10.89 0.33 -10.73
C TYR A 304 -12.20 0.33 -11.52
N ASP A 305 -12.31 1.12 -12.60
CA ASP A 305 -13.53 1.21 -13.42
C ASP A 305 -13.90 -0.15 -14.02
N TYR A 306 -12.91 -0.91 -14.52
CA TYR A 306 -13.14 -2.27 -15.02
C TYR A 306 -13.60 -3.23 -13.92
N ALA A 307 -12.92 -3.24 -12.76
CA ALA A 307 -13.28 -4.08 -11.64
C ALA A 307 -14.70 -3.77 -11.12
N LEU A 308 -15.07 -2.49 -11.06
CA LEU A 308 -16.38 -2.04 -10.63
C LEU A 308 -17.46 -2.39 -11.66
N ALA A 309 -17.24 -2.17 -12.95
CA ALA A 309 -18.20 -2.53 -14.00
C ALA A 309 -18.51 -4.03 -14.00
N ILE A 310 -17.47 -4.87 -13.91
CA ILE A 310 -17.65 -6.32 -13.86
C ILE A 310 -18.30 -6.72 -12.52
N GLY A 311 -17.88 -6.14 -11.40
CA GLY A 311 -18.47 -6.39 -10.08
C GLY A 311 -19.96 -6.07 -10.03
N VAL A 312 -20.38 -4.93 -10.60
CA VAL A 312 -21.79 -4.53 -10.71
C VAL A 312 -22.56 -5.49 -11.62
N PHE A 313 -21.97 -5.90 -12.75
CA PHE A 313 -22.59 -6.89 -13.64
C PHE A 313 -22.86 -8.21 -12.90
N PHE A 314 -21.87 -8.77 -12.21
CA PHE A 314 -22.05 -9.98 -11.41
C PHE A 314 -23.05 -9.79 -10.27
N LEU A 315 -23.08 -8.61 -9.64
CA LEU A 315 -24.08 -8.28 -8.62
C LEU A 315 -25.49 -8.33 -9.19
N VAL A 316 -25.75 -7.75 -10.36
CA VAL A 316 -27.08 -7.78 -11.01
C VAL A 316 -27.48 -9.21 -11.36
N VAL A 317 -26.58 -10.00 -11.95
CA VAL A 317 -26.86 -11.42 -12.27
C VAL A 317 -27.17 -12.20 -10.98
N THR A 318 -26.46 -11.89 -9.90
CA THR A 318 -26.67 -12.51 -8.59
C THR A 318 -28.01 -12.13 -7.98
N LEU A 319 -28.42 -10.85 -8.07
CA LEU A 319 -29.74 -10.40 -7.62
C LEU A 319 -30.86 -11.18 -8.31
N ILE A 320 -30.79 -11.32 -9.64
CA ILE A 320 -31.78 -12.07 -10.42
C ILE A 320 -31.81 -13.55 -10.00
N GLY A 321 -30.63 -14.16 -9.81
CA GLY A 321 -30.50 -15.54 -9.37
C GLY A 321 -31.11 -15.78 -7.99
N VAL A 322 -30.77 -14.93 -7.02
CA VAL A 322 -31.29 -14.99 -5.65
C VAL A 322 -32.81 -14.82 -5.64
N ILE A 323 -33.34 -13.80 -6.32
CA ILE A 323 -34.79 -13.56 -6.41
C ILE A 323 -35.50 -14.78 -7.00
N SER A 324 -34.99 -15.32 -8.10
CA SER A 324 -35.58 -16.47 -8.80
C SER A 324 -35.63 -17.71 -7.91
N VAL A 325 -34.54 -18.00 -7.20
CA VAL A 325 -34.49 -19.15 -6.29
C VAL A 325 -35.37 -18.93 -5.07
N THR A 326 -35.41 -17.72 -4.48
CA THR A 326 -36.28 -17.41 -3.35
C THR A 326 -37.76 -17.54 -3.72
N ILE A 327 -38.18 -17.08 -4.90
CA ILE A 327 -39.57 -17.24 -5.37
C ILE A 327 -39.90 -18.72 -5.60
N SER A 328 -39.03 -19.45 -6.31
CA SER A 328 -39.17 -20.90 -6.49
C SER A 328 -39.26 -21.62 -5.15
N ALA A 329 -38.50 -21.13 -4.16
CA ALA A 329 -38.47 -21.69 -2.83
C ALA A 329 -39.75 -21.51 -2.04
N ILE A 330 -40.37 -20.33 -2.15
CA ILE A 330 -41.70 -20.04 -1.59
C ILE A 330 -42.76 -20.90 -2.27
N ARG A 331 -42.72 -21.01 -3.61
CA ARG A 331 -43.67 -21.81 -4.40
C ARG A 331 -43.65 -23.29 -4.02
N ALA A 332 -42.46 -23.88 -3.93
CA ALA A 332 -42.28 -25.29 -3.55
C ALA A 332 -42.76 -25.62 -2.13
N ARG A 333 -42.91 -24.61 -1.26
CA ARG A 333 -43.33 -24.75 0.14
C ARG A 333 -44.71 -24.14 0.41
N LYS A 334 -45.49 -23.83 -0.64
CA LYS A 334 -46.83 -23.21 -0.49
C LYS A 334 -47.71 -23.94 0.53
N TYR A 335 -47.75 -25.28 0.47
CA TYR A 335 -48.52 -26.09 1.41
C TYR A 335 -48.03 -25.94 2.87
N GLU A 336 -46.73 -26.06 3.12
CA GLU A 336 -46.15 -25.87 4.46
C GLU A 336 -46.46 -24.46 5.00
N LEU A 337 -46.33 -23.43 4.15
CA LEU A 337 -46.64 -22.05 4.50
C LEU A 337 -48.14 -21.85 4.78
N GLY A 338 -49.02 -22.52 4.03
CA GLY A 338 -50.46 -22.55 4.24
C GLY A 338 -50.83 -23.14 5.60
N VAL A 339 -50.26 -24.30 5.96
CA VAL A 339 -50.44 -24.92 7.28
C VAL A 339 -49.94 -24.00 8.40
N MET A 340 -48.80 -23.34 8.23
CA MET A 340 -48.30 -22.36 9.20
C MET A 340 -49.28 -21.19 9.37
N MET A 341 -49.86 -20.67 8.30
CA MET A 341 -50.83 -19.56 8.38
C MET A 341 -52.13 -19.97 9.06
N VAL A 342 -52.63 -21.18 8.79
CA VAL A 342 -53.83 -21.73 9.47
C VAL A 342 -53.56 -21.95 10.96
N THR A 343 -52.32 -22.31 11.33
CA THR A 343 -51.90 -22.51 12.73
C THR A 343 -51.47 -21.23 13.44
N GLY A 344 -51.70 -20.05 12.83
CA GLY A 344 -51.54 -18.75 13.47
C GLY A 344 -50.28 -17.96 13.08
N ALA A 345 -49.47 -18.42 12.13
CA ALA A 345 -48.34 -17.64 11.61
C ALA A 345 -48.84 -16.47 10.74
N SER A 346 -48.34 -15.28 10.98
CA SER A 346 -48.68 -14.11 10.17
C SER A 346 -47.86 -14.07 8.87
N LYS A 347 -48.32 -13.30 7.88
CA LYS A 347 -47.52 -12.99 6.66
C LYS A 347 -46.17 -12.34 7.01
N ARG A 348 -46.10 -11.61 8.13
CA ARG A 348 -44.87 -11.00 8.66
C ARG A 348 -43.86 -12.05 9.12
N ASP A 349 -44.31 -13.14 9.73
CA ASP A 349 -43.43 -14.23 10.17
C ASP A 349 -42.77 -14.94 8.97
N ILE A 350 -43.51 -15.14 7.89
CA ILE A 350 -42.98 -15.69 6.64
C ILE A 350 -41.98 -14.73 6.00
N SER A 351 -42.28 -13.43 6.04
CA SER A 351 -41.41 -12.38 5.52
C SER A 351 -40.07 -12.33 6.26
N VAL A 352 -40.11 -12.41 7.60
CA VAL A 352 -38.92 -12.47 8.45
C VAL A 352 -38.10 -13.72 8.16
N MET A 353 -38.74 -14.87 7.96
CA MET A 353 -38.02 -16.11 7.61
C MET A 353 -37.22 -15.95 6.30
N VAL A 354 -37.80 -15.33 5.27
CA VAL A 354 -37.12 -15.07 3.98
C VAL A 354 -35.95 -14.10 4.17
N ILE A 355 -36.15 -13.00 4.89
CA ILE A 355 -35.09 -12.02 5.16
C ILE A 355 -33.93 -12.66 5.91
N VAL A 356 -34.22 -13.52 6.90
CA VAL A 356 -33.19 -14.25 7.66
C VAL A 356 -32.43 -15.23 6.76
N GLU A 357 -33.09 -15.93 5.83
CA GLU A 357 -32.42 -16.81 4.86
C GLU A 357 -31.48 -16.02 3.94
N LEU A 358 -31.91 -14.87 3.43
CA LEU A 358 -31.08 -13.96 2.63
C LEU A 358 -29.92 -13.40 3.44
N PHE A 359 -30.16 -13.01 4.70
CA PHE A 359 -29.12 -12.49 5.59
C PHE A 359 -27.98 -13.49 5.80
N PHE A 360 -28.29 -14.77 6.06
CA PHE A 360 -27.25 -15.78 6.20
C PHE A 360 -26.51 -16.02 4.88
N LEU A 361 -27.23 -16.12 3.76
CA LEU A 361 -26.61 -16.35 2.46
C LEU A 361 -25.66 -15.20 2.06
N VAL A 362 -26.14 -13.96 2.09
CA VAL A 362 -25.38 -12.77 1.68
C VAL A 362 -24.31 -12.44 2.72
N GLY A 363 -24.63 -12.49 4.01
CA GLY A 363 -23.72 -12.17 5.09
C GLY A 363 -22.51 -13.11 5.15
N ILE A 364 -22.73 -14.44 5.05
CA ILE A 364 -21.62 -15.40 5.02
C ILE A 364 -20.78 -15.21 3.75
N SER A 365 -21.42 -14.98 2.60
CA SER A 365 -20.69 -14.74 1.35
C SER A 365 -19.85 -13.46 1.38
N ALA A 366 -20.36 -12.40 2.02
CA ALA A 366 -19.61 -11.15 2.22
C ALA A 366 -18.38 -11.37 3.09
N VAL A 367 -18.53 -12.08 4.23
CA VAL A 367 -17.40 -12.41 5.11
C VAL A 367 -16.34 -13.24 4.37
N ILE A 368 -16.76 -14.28 3.66
CA ILE A 368 -15.83 -15.11 2.87
C ILE A 368 -15.15 -14.27 1.78
N GLY A 369 -15.88 -13.41 1.09
CA GLY A 369 -15.32 -12.51 0.06
C GLY A 369 -14.24 -11.58 0.61
N VAL A 370 -14.42 -11.04 1.82
CA VAL A 370 -13.39 -10.24 2.51
C VAL A 370 -12.17 -11.11 2.89
N ILE A 371 -12.39 -12.31 3.43
CA ILE A 371 -11.30 -13.23 3.81
C ILE A 371 -10.46 -13.62 2.59
N VAL A 372 -11.12 -13.94 1.47
CA VAL A 372 -10.42 -14.27 0.22
C VAL A 372 -9.61 -13.08 -0.28
N ASN A 373 -10.14 -11.85 -0.21
CA ASN A 373 -9.37 -10.65 -0.57
C ASN A 373 -8.13 -10.50 0.32
N TYR A 374 -8.30 -10.58 1.64
CA TYR A 374 -7.19 -10.47 2.58
C TYR A 374 -6.11 -11.52 2.28
N TRP A 375 -6.53 -12.77 2.05
CA TRP A 375 -5.62 -13.84 1.69
C TRP A 375 -4.91 -13.57 0.35
N THR A 376 -5.60 -13.05 -0.67
CA THR A 376 -4.96 -12.71 -1.95
C THR A 376 -3.95 -11.58 -1.84
N GLU A 377 -4.19 -10.59 -0.97
CA GLU A 377 -3.26 -9.46 -0.79
C GLU A 377 -2.01 -9.86 0.01
N VAL A 378 -2.16 -10.71 1.04
CA VAL A 378 -1.03 -11.22 1.84
C VAL A 378 -0.12 -12.17 1.02
N ASN A 379 -0.69 -12.94 0.08
CA ASN A 379 0.11 -13.90 -0.70
C ASN A 379 0.75 -13.30 -1.97
N HIS A 380 0.38 -12.08 -2.39
CA HIS A 380 1.03 -11.38 -3.50
C HIS A 380 2.32 -10.64 -3.08
N ASP A 381 2.76 -10.79 -1.84
CA ASP A 381 3.91 -10.11 -1.24
C ASP A 381 5.27 -10.57 -1.82
N PHE A 382 5.61 -10.21 -3.06
CA PHE A 382 6.97 -10.49 -3.58
C PHE A 382 8.05 -9.65 -2.85
N PHE A 383 7.71 -8.44 -2.37
CA PHE A 383 8.65 -7.49 -1.74
C PHE A 383 8.38 -7.15 -0.26
N GLY A 384 7.43 -7.83 0.41
CA GLY A 384 7.28 -7.75 1.88
C GLY A 384 6.48 -6.58 2.46
N ASP A 385 5.95 -5.66 1.63
CA ASP A 385 5.04 -4.59 2.06
C ASP A 385 3.97 -4.31 0.99
N ASN A 386 2.77 -4.88 1.15
CA ASN A 386 1.61 -4.55 0.30
C ASN A 386 0.76 -3.46 0.96
N ILE A 387 0.83 -2.25 0.41
CA ILE A 387 0.08 -1.08 0.89
C ILE A 387 -1.44 -1.28 0.84
N ARG A 388 -1.94 -2.23 0.05
CA ARG A 388 -3.37 -2.56 -0.06
C ARG A 388 -3.91 -3.19 1.22
N LEU A 389 -3.05 -3.75 2.08
CA LEU A 389 -3.45 -4.23 3.40
C LEU A 389 -3.92 -3.10 4.33
N GLU A 390 -3.44 -1.87 4.13
CA GLU A 390 -3.90 -0.69 4.88
C GLU A 390 -5.34 -0.30 4.54
N ALA A 391 -5.91 -0.82 3.44
CA ALA A 391 -7.31 -0.60 3.08
C ALA A 391 -8.28 -1.42 3.96
N PHE A 392 -7.81 -2.46 4.67
CA PHE A 392 -8.65 -3.32 5.53
C PHE A 392 -8.99 -2.67 6.88
N THR A 393 -9.65 -1.52 6.80
CA THR A 393 -10.10 -0.75 7.96
C THR A 393 -11.60 -0.94 8.21
N TRP A 394 -12.10 -0.40 9.33
CA TRP A 394 -13.53 -0.31 9.61
C TRP A 394 -14.34 0.38 8.52
N SER A 395 -13.72 1.28 7.74
CA SER A 395 -14.36 1.93 6.59
C SER A 395 -14.73 0.90 5.51
N LEU A 396 -13.80 0.02 5.13
CA LEU A 396 -14.05 -1.04 4.16
C LEU A 396 -15.17 -1.95 4.63
N TYR A 397 -15.10 -2.46 5.87
CA TYR A 397 -16.13 -3.34 6.43
C TYR A 397 -17.51 -2.67 6.47
N GLY A 398 -17.57 -1.37 6.78
CA GLY A 398 -18.79 -0.58 6.72
C GLY A 398 -19.39 -0.51 5.31
N LYS A 399 -18.57 -0.23 4.28
CA LYS A 399 -19.00 -0.21 2.88
C LYS A 399 -19.53 -1.58 2.44
N VAL A 400 -18.82 -2.66 2.77
CA VAL A 400 -19.27 -4.03 2.46
C VAL A 400 -20.60 -4.36 3.13
N ALA A 401 -20.77 -3.98 4.40
CA ALA A 401 -22.02 -4.19 5.14
C ALA A 401 -23.19 -3.43 4.49
N ILE A 402 -22.98 -2.18 4.05
CA ILE A 402 -24.00 -1.39 3.34
C ILE A 402 -24.40 -2.08 2.04
N ILE A 403 -23.42 -2.55 1.25
CA ILE A 403 -23.68 -3.27 -0.02
C ILE A 403 -24.44 -4.57 0.24
N ALA A 404 -24.05 -5.34 1.26
CA ALA A 404 -24.75 -6.57 1.65
C ALA A 404 -26.20 -6.30 2.07
N ILE A 405 -26.44 -5.26 2.86
CA ILE A 405 -27.80 -4.84 3.26
C ILE A 405 -28.61 -4.42 2.03
N ALA A 406 -28.04 -3.65 1.11
CA ALA A 406 -28.70 -3.25 -0.13
C ALA A 406 -29.10 -4.47 -0.98
N ILE A 407 -28.20 -5.46 -1.12
CA ILE A 407 -28.50 -6.72 -1.83
C ILE A 407 -29.66 -7.46 -1.15
N ILE A 408 -29.64 -7.61 0.18
CA ILE A 408 -30.71 -8.29 0.92
C ILE A 408 -32.06 -7.59 0.70
N LEU A 409 -32.09 -6.25 0.81
CA LEU A 409 -33.31 -5.47 0.63
C LEU A 409 -33.85 -5.63 -0.79
N LEU A 410 -33.01 -5.42 -1.81
CA LEU A 410 -33.38 -5.53 -3.22
C LEU A 410 -33.85 -6.95 -3.59
N SER A 411 -33.14 -7.97 -3.13
CA SER A 411 -33.52 -9.38 -3.35
C SER A 411 -34.82 -9.76 -2.62
N ALA A 412 -35.15 -9.10 -1.51
CA ALA A 412 -36.37 -9.38 -0.77
C ALA A 412 -37.61 -8.68 -1.34
N LEU A 413 -37.48 -7.57 -2.09
CA LEU A 413 -38.64 -6.78 -2.57
C LEU A 413 -39.69 -7.62 -3.30
N ILE A 414 -39.30 -8.36 -4.34
CA ILE A 414 -40.24 -9.15 -5.16
C ILE A 414 -40.81 -10.34 -4.36
N PRO A 415 -40.01 -11.17 -3.66
CA PRO A 415 -40.55 -12.23 -2.81
C PRO A 415 -41.54 -11.73 -1.75
N LEU A 416 -41.23 -10.62 -1.09
CA LEU A 416 -42.09 -10.05 -0.04
C LEU A 416 -43.40 -9.48 -0.61
N TRP A 417 -43.36 -8.86 -1.80
CA TRP A 417 -44.57 -8.47 -2.50
C TRP A 417 -45.45 -9.69 -2.79
N ASN A 418 -44.88 -10.74 -3.36
CA ASN A 418 -45.62 -11.99 -3.62
C ASN A 418 -46.24 -12.55 -2.34
N ILE A 419 -45.53 -12.54 -1.21
CA ILE A 419 -46.06 -13.03 0.08
C ILE A 419 -47.22 -12.18 0.60
N LYS A 420 -47.13 -10.85 0.47
CA LYS A 420 -48.23 -9.95 0.88
C LYS A 420 -49.52 -10.26 0.11
N ASN A 421 -49.39 -10.58 -1.17
CA ASN A 421 -50.50 -10.88 -2.06
C ASN A 421 -50.97 -12.34 -2.03
N LEU A 422 -50.38 -13.22 -1.20
CA LEU A 422 -50.88 -14.58 -1.05
C LEU A 422 -52.27 -14.59 -0.40
N GLU A 423 -53.25 -15.16 -1.08
CA GLU A 423 -54.57 -15.47 -0.51
C GLU A 423 -54.56 -16.86 0.12
N LEU A 424 -55.20 -17.00 1.30
CA LEU A 424 -55.21 -18.26 2.06
C LEU A 424 -55.87 -19.40 1.27
N ARG A 425 -56.83 -19.07 0.41
CA ARG A 425 -57.57 -20.00 -0.44
C ARG A 425 -56.65 -20.67 -1.48
N GLU A 426 -55.79 -19.90 -2.14
CA GLU A 426 -54.83 -20.40 -3.15
C GLU A 426 -53.75 -21.33 -2.56
N LEU A 427 -53.55 -21.30 -1.25
CA LEU A 427 -52.55 -22.11 -0.56
C LEU A 427 -53.07 -23.48 -0.14
N VAL A 428 -54.41 -23.63 -0.04
CA VAL A 428 -55.09 -24.86 0.39
C VAL A 428 -55.71 -25.59 -0.80
N GLU A 429 -56.12 -24.89 -1.87
CA GLU A 429 -56.67 -25.47 -3.11
C GLU A 429 -55.61 -26.16 -4.02
N GLY A 430 -54.32 -26.12 -3.70
CA GLY A 430 -53.23 -26.66 -4.54
C GLY A 430 -53.15 -28.19 -4.71
N ARG A 431 -54.26 -28.92 -4.50
CA ARG A 431 -54.43 -30.33 -4.87
C ARG A 431 -55.68 -30.47 -5.74
N GLU A 432 -55.48 -30.33 -7.04
CA GLU A 432 -56.11 -31.24 -8.01
C GLU A 432 -55.00 -32.01 -8.72
#